data_AF-A0A6F9AK21-F1
#
_entry.id   AF-A0A6F9AK21-F1
#
_cell.length_a   1.000
_cell.length_b   1.000
_cell.length_c   1.000
_cell.angle_alpha   90.00
_cell.angle_beta   90.00
_cell.angle_gamma   90.00
#
_symmetry.space_group_name_H-M   'P 1'
#
loop_
_entity.id
_entity.type
_entity.pdbx_description
1 polymer ?
#
loop_
_entity_poly.entity_id
_entity_poly.type
_entity_poly.pdbx_seq_one_letter_code
_entity_poly.pdbx_strand_id
1 'polypeptide(L)' 'VSRPHPSDHALLFLFLVGGVTPSELRLIRELVSTHKPGTQVLVLSTRLLRPTDVPELLFTTQRLVPDIGV' A
#
# COMPACT_ATOMS: atom_id res chain seq x y z
N VAL A 1 -34.07 -15.67 3.04
CA VAL A 1 -32.80 -15.72 2.25
C VAL A 1 -32.27 -14.29 2.21
N SER A 2 -31.22 -13.99 2.97
CA SER A 2 -30.65 -12.63 3.02
C SER A 2 -29.93 -12.34 1.71
N ARG A 3 -30.33 -11.29 0.99
CA ARG A 3 -29.58 -10.80 -0.18
C ARG A 3 -28.39 -9.98 0.33
N PRO A 4 -27.15 -10.28 -0.08
CA PRO A 4 -25.99 -9.47 0.28
C PRO A 4 -26.24 -8.04 -0.20
N HIS A 5 -26.18 -7.09 0.74
CA HIS A 5 -26.35 -5.68 0.44
C HIS A 5 -25.06 -5.18 -0.24
N PRO A 6 -25.15 -4.28 -1.24
CA PRO A 6 -23.97 -3.66 -1.83
C PRO A 6 -23.12 -2.86 -0.81
N SER A 7 -23.70 -2.52 0.34
CA SER A 7 -23.01 -1.95 1.52
C SER A 7 -22.15 -2.96 2.30
N ASP A 8 -22.28 -4.27 2.06
CA ASP A 8 -21.61 -5.31 2.87
C ASP A 8 -20.13 -5.49 2.52
N HIS A 9 -19.65 -4.84 1.46
CA HIS A 9 -18.25 -4.90 1.03
C HIS A 9 -17.56 -3.57 1.32
N ALA A 10 -16.99 -3.45 2.52
CA ALA A 10 -16.23 -2.28 2.89
C ALA A 10 -15.02 -2.11 1.96
N LEU A 11 -14.89 -0.94 1.34
CA LEU A 11 -13.71 -0.56 0.55
C LEU A 11 -12.79 0.29 1.41
N LEU A 12 -11.52 -0.10 1.52
CA LEU A 12 -10.48 0.67 2.19
C LEU A 12 -9.45 1.15 1.17
N PHE A 13 -9.26 2.46 1.08
CA PHE A 13 -8.20 3.07 0.29
C PHE A 13 -7.03 3.43 1.20
N LEU A 14 -5.83 2.96 0.84
CA LEU A 14 -4.62 3.14 1.65
C LEU A 14 -3.51 3.72 0.77
N PHE A 15 -3.20 5.00 0.94
CA PHE A 15 -2.16 5.68 0.16
C PHE A 15 -0.88 5.84 0.98
N LEU A 16 0.21 5.21 0.52
CA LEU A 16 1.51 5.18 1.19
C LEU A 16 2.47 6.18 0.54
N VAL A 17 2.88 7.18 1.32
CA VAL A 17 3.83 8.20 0.90
C VAL A 17 5.25 7.77 1.28
N GLY A 18 6.18 7.87 0.33
CA GLY A 18 7.57 7.44 0.52
C GLY A 18 7.87 6.06 -0.06
N GLY A 19 6.83 5.34 -0.48
CA GLY A 19 6.88 4.05 -1.15
C GLY A 19 6.45 2.90 -0.24
N VAL A 20 6.25 1.72 -0.84
CA VAL A 20 5.80 0.51 -0.14
C VAL A 20 6.64 -0.69 -0.56
N THR A 21 6.97 -1.55 0.40
CA THR A 21 7.67 -2.81 0.17
C THR A 21 6.70 -3.97 -0.08
N PRO A 22 7.11 -5.02 -0.83
CA PRO A 22 6.30 -6.22 -1.00
C PRO A 22 5.92 -6.91 0.32
N SER A 23 6.77 -6.80 1.34
CA SER A 23 6.51 -7.37 2.66
C SER A 23 5.33 -6.69 3.35
N GLU A 24 5.23 -5.36 3.27
CA GLU A 24 4.09 -4.62 3.82
C GLU A 24 2.79 -4.96 3.09
N LEU A 25 2.82 -5.06 1.75
CA LEU A 25 1.65 -5.49 0.97
C LEU A 25 1.19 -6.89 1.35
N ARG A 26 2.14 -7.81 1.56
CA ARG A 26 1.85 -9.17 2.02
C ARG A 26 1.19 -9.15 3.40
N LEU A 27 1.73 -8.38 4.34
CA LEU A 27 1.15 -8.25 5.68
C LEU A 27 -0.27 -7.67 5.65
N ILE A 28 -0.52 -6.64 4.83
CA ILE A 28 -1.85 -6.07 4.64
C ILE A 28 -2.82 -7.14 4.13
N ARG A 29 -2.41 -7.90 3.11
CA ARG A 29 -3.22 -8.99 2.54
C ARG A 29 -3.54 -10.04 3.59
N GLU A 30 -2.54 -10.50 4.34
CA GLU A 30 -2.72 -11.50 5.40
C GLU A 30 -3.70 -10.98 6.46
N LEU A 31 -3.50 -9.75 6.95
CA LEU A 31 -4.35 -9.14 7.97
C LEU A 31 -5.81 -9.01 7.53
N VAL A 32 -6.06 -8.55 6.30
CA VAL A 32 -7.40 -8.42 5.73
C VAL A 32 -8.06 -9.79 5.60
N SER A 33 -7.32 -10.79 5.12
CA SER A 33 -7.84 -12.16 4.98
C SER A 33 -8.21 -12.79 6.31
N THR A 34 -7.46 -12.50 7.39
CA THR A 34 -7.71 -13.06 8.72
C THR A 34 -8.83 -12.36 9.47
N HIS A 35 -8.90 -11.02 9.39
CA HIS A 35 -9.80 -10.25 10.27
C HIS A 35 -11.09 -9.79 9.59
N LYS A 36 -11.03 -9.47 8.29
CA LYS A 36 -12.16 -8.89 7.54
C LYS A 36 -12.16 -9.35 6.08
N PRO A 37 -12.42 -10.65 5.81
CA PRO A 37 -12.33 -11.23 4.47
C PRO A 37 -13.32 -10.62 3.45
N GLY A 38 -14.38 -9.94 3.91
CA GLY A 38 -15.33 -9.22 3.05
C GLY A 38 -14.91 -7.78 2.67
N THR A 39 -13.79 -7.29 3.20
CA THR A 39 -13.27 -5.93 2.92
C THR A 39 -12.31 -5.98 1.74
N GLN A 40 -12.50 -5.10 0.75
CA GLN A 40 -11.51 -4.92 -0.32
C GLN A 40 -10.57 -3.77 0.05
N VAL A 41 -9.27 -3.97 -0.14
CA VAL A 41 -8.27 -2.95 0.14
C VAL A 41 -7.56 -2.57 -1.15
N LEU A 42 -7.63 -1.29 -1.51
CA LEU A 42 -6.84 -0.71 -2.59
C LEU A 42 -5.64 0.01 -1.99
N VAL A 43 -4.44 -0.52 -2.24
CA VAL A 43 -3.19 0.10 -1.82
C VAL A 43 -2.60 0.90 -2.98
N LEU A 44 -2.33 2.18 -2.72
CA LEU A 44 -1.71 3.13 -3.63
C LEU A 44 -0.39 3.57 -2.99
N SER A 45 0.63 3.86 -3.78
CA SER A 45 1.90 4.35 -3.25
C SER A 45 2.61 5.26 -4.23
N THR A 46 3.53 6.08 -3.72
CA THR A 46 4.37 6.93 -4.58
C THR A 46 5.39 6.11 -5.38
N ARG A 47 5.89 4.99 -4.83
CA ARG A 47 6.86 4.07 -5.47
C ARG A 47 6.74 2.66 -4.87
N LEU A 48 6.94 1.63 -5.68
CA LEU A 48 7.16 0.26 -5.16
C LEU A 48 8.65 0.09 -4.83
N LEU A 49 8.96 -0.25 -3.59
CA LEU A 49 10.33 -0.33 -3.07
C LEU A 49 10.80 -1.77 -2.98
N ARG A 50 12.00 -2.04 -3.48
CA ARG A 50 12.75 -3.25 -3.14
C ARG A 50 13.49 -3.01 -1.83
N PRO A 51 13.84 -4.06 -1.07
CA PRO A 51 14.58 -3.92 0.19
C PRO A 51 15.90 -3.15 0.04
N THR A 52 16.55 -3.22 -1.12
CA THR A 52 17.78 -2.49 -1.45
C THR A 52 17.56 -0.99 -1.63
N ASP A 53 16.35 -0.58 -2.01
CA ASP A 53 16.04 0.81 -2.33
C ASP A 53 15.86 1.65 -1.03
N VAL A 54 15.59 1.01 0.11
CA VAL A 54 15.36 1.71 1.40
C VAL A 54 16.65 2.36 1.94
N PRO A 55 17.79 1.65 2.09
CA PRO A 55 19.04 2.28 2.49
C PRO A 55 19.50 3.34 1.49
N GLU A 56 19.31 3.10 0.19
CA GLU A 56 19.63 4.08 -0.85
C GLU A 56 18.81 5.36 -0.65
N LEU A 57 17.50 5.24 -0.44
CA LEU A 57 16.64 6.39 -0.14
C LEU A 57 17.02 7.12 1.17
N LEU A 58 17.52 6.41 2.18
CA LEU A 58 17.89 7.03 3.45
C LEU A 58 19.26 7.71 3.41
N PHE A 59 20.23 7.13 2.70
CA PHE A 59 21.64 7.54 2.78
C PHE A 59 22.18 8.20 1.52
N THR A 60 21.51 8.06 0.37
CA THR A 60 21.98 8.60 -0.92
C THR A 60 21.08 9.69 -1.49
N THR A 61 19.89 9.92 -0.92
CA THR A 61 18.97 10.94 -1.43
C THR A 61 19.51 12.35 -1.19
N GLN A 62 20.22 12.89 -2.17
CA GLN A 62 20.48 14.32 -2.32
C GLN A 62 19.16 15.00 -2.74
N ARG A 63 18.30 15.36 -1.77
CA ARG A 63 17.02 16.09 -2.03
C ARG A 63 17.24 17.56 -2.46
N LEU A 64 18.13 17.82 -3.42
CA LEU A 64 18.31 19.15 -3.99
C LEU A 64 17.36 19.43 -5.16
N VAL A 65 16.72 18.40 -5.75
CA VAL A 65 15.69 18.57 -6.78
C VAL A 65 14.62 17.50 -6.58
N PRO A 66 13.33 17.85 -6.55
CA PRO A 66 12.29 16.85 -6.55
C PRO A 66 12.22 16.22 -7.95
N ASP A 67 12.34 14.89 -8.02
CA ASP A 67 12.04 14.09 -9.22
C ASP A 67 10.53 14.11 -9.50
N ILE A 68 10.01 15.26 -9.93
CA ILE A 68 8.66 15.41 -10.45
C ILE A 68 8.78 15.25 -11.96
N GLY A 69 8.67 14.02 -12.44
CA GLY A 69 8.56 13.75 -13.88
C GLY A 69 7.26 14.37 -14.39
N VAL A 70 7.38 15.41 -15.21
CA VAL A 70 6.32 15.90 -16.10
C VAL A 70 6.32 15.02 -17.34
#